data_AF-A0A9D3WAW4-F1
#
_entry.id   AF-A0A9D3WAW4-F1
#
_cell.length_a   1.000
_cell.length_b   1.000
_cell.length_c   1.000
_cell.angle_alpha   90.00
_cell.angle_beta   90.00
_cell.angle_gamma   90.00
#
_symmetry.space_group_name_H-M   'P 1'
#
loop_
_entity.id
_entity.type
_entity.pdbx_description
1 polymer ?
#
loop_
_entity_poly.entity_id
_entity_poly.type
_entity_poly.pdbx_seq_one_letter_code
_entity_poly.pdbx_strand_id
1 'polypeptide(L)'
;MAYTNDDEALQQWPVECKDVALQYLKTSHEMMRKLLEALLGNLGAELDDSKIDAFIGKKMVNMNFYPACPNPELTIGVGCHSDMSTLTILLQDGIGGLYVKVPQDVNMEKKGQWV
;
A
#
# COMPACT_ATOMS: atom_id res chain seq x y z
N MET A 1 -8.56 -3.12 -7.72
CA MET A 1 -9.13 -4.49 -7.68
C MET A 1 -9.36 -4.88 -6.23
N ALA A 2 -10.62 -5.01 -5.83
CA ALA A 2 -10.96 -5.50 -4.50
C ALA A 2 -10.79 -7.03 -4.48
N TYR A 3 -10.29 -7.56 -3.37
CA TYR A 3 -10.16 -8.99 -3.16
C TYR A 3 -11.12 -9.46 -2.06
N THR A 4 -11.84 -10.53 -2.37
CA THR A 4 -12.78 -11.23 -1.48
C THR A 4 -12.32 -12.66 -1.25
N ASN A 5 -12.10 -13.40 -2.34
CA ASN A 5 -11.56 -14.76 -2.38
C ASN A 5 -10.88 -15.04 -3.75
N ASP A 6 -10.13 -16.14 -3.82
CA ASP A 6 -9.39 -16.56 -5.02
C ASP A 6 -10.32 -16.83 -6.22
N ASP A 7 -11.45 -17.50 -6.02
CA ASP A 7 -12.35 -17.88 -7.12
C ASP A 7 -12.95 -16.66 -7.81
N GLU A 8 -13.42 -15.68 -7.04
CA GLU A 8 -13.95 -14.42 -7.56
C GLU A 8 -12.85 -13.63 -8.29
N ALA A 9 -11.65 -13.56 -7.72
CA ALA A 9 -10.51 -12.89 -8.36
C ALA A 9 -10.17 -13.54 -9.71
N LEU A 10 -10.11 -14.86 -9.77
CA LEU A 10 -9.77 -15.60 -11.01
C LEU A 10 -10.85 -15.47 -12.10
N GLN A 11 -12.11 -15.23 -11.72
CA GLN A 11 -13.22 -15.04 -12.64
C GLN A 11 -13.37 -13.58 -13.11
N GLN A 12 -13.15 -12.60 -12.24
CA GLN A 12 -13.50 -11.20 -12.48
C GLN A 12 -12.30 -10.32 -12.85
N TRP A 13 -11.07 -10.69 -12.48
CA TRP A 13 -9.90 -9.88 -12.79
C TRP A 13 -9.40 -10.08 -14.23
N PRO A 14 -8.70 -9.08 -14.81
CA PRO A 14 -8.21 -9.17 -16.19
C PRO A 14 -7.27 -10.37 -16.39
N VAL A 15 -7.51 -11.14 -17.46
CA VAL A 15 -6.82 -12.41 -17.71
C VAL A 15 -5.32 -12.25 -17.90
N GLU A 16 -4.89 -11.08 -18.35
CA GLU A 16 -3.48 -10.76 -18.64
C GLU A 16 -2.65 -10.64 -17.36
N CYS A 17 -3.28 -10.34 -16.22
CA CYS A 17 -2.56 -10.03 -14.98
C CYS A 17 -3.11 -10.72 -13.73
N LYS A 18 -4.27 -11.39 -13.78
CA LYS A 18 -4.94 -11.94 -12.59
C LYS A 18 -4.06 -12.86 -11.75
N ASP A 19 -3.31 -13.76 -12.37
CA ASP A 19 -2.47 -14.73 -11.65
C ASP A 19 -1.31 -14.02 -10.95
N VAL A 20 -0.65 -13.09 -11.64
CA VAL A 20 0.46 -12.30 -11.10
C VAL A 20 -0.01 -11.37 -9.99
N ALA A 21 -1.15 -10.68 -10.19
CA ALA A 21 -1.75 -9.81 -9.19
C ALA A 21 -2.18 -10.58 -7.94
N LEU A 22 -2.73 -11.78 -8.11
CA LEU A 22 -3.13 -12.64 -6.99
C LEU A 22 -1.91 -13.13 -6.21
N GLN A 23 -0.85 -13.55 -6.91
CA GLN A 23 0.40 -13.95 -6.28
C GLN A 23 1.07 -12.79 -5.52
N TYR A 24 1.07 -11.59 -6.10
CA TYR A 24 1.56 -10.38 -5.43
C TYR A 24 0.73 -10.05 -4.18
N LEU A 25 -0.60 -10.15 -4.26
CA LEU A 25 -1.48 -9.91 -3.11
C LEU A 25 -1.18 -10.86 -1.95
N LYS A 26 -1.06 -12.17 -2.24
CA LYS A 26 -0.77 -13.21 -1.24
C LYS A 26 0.58 -12.99 -0.56
N THR A 27 1.63 -12.76 -1.35
CA THR A 27 2.98 -12.53 -0.82
C THR A 27 3.07 -11.23 -0.01
N SER A 28 2.42 -10.16 -0.48
CA SER A 28 2.35 -8.88 0.25
C SER A 28 1.56 -8.98 1.54
N HIS A 29 0.52 -9.82 1.58
CA HIS A 29 -0.27 -10.05 2.79
C HIS A 29 0.56 -10.71 3.90
N GLU A 30 1.38 -11.69 3.57
CA GLU A 30 2.30 -12.32 4.53
C GLU A 30 3.34 -11.32 5.07
N MET A 31 3.84 -10.42 4.22
CA MET A 31 4.71 -9.34 4.66
C MET A 31 3.98 -8.38 5.62
N MET A 32 2.74 -8.01 5.29
CA MET A 32 1.93 -7.13 6.13
C MET A 32 1.65 -7.74 7.52
N ARG A 33 1.37 -9.05 7.59
CA ARG A 33 1.20 -9.78 8.85
C ARG A 33 2.42 -9.62 9.74
N LYS A 34 3.62 -9.91 9.22
CA LYS A 34 4.89 -9.78 9.97
C LYS A 34 5.18 -8.36 10.43
N LEU A 35 4.87 -7.37 9.59
CA LEU A 35 5.04 -5.96 9.94
C LEU A 35 4.11 -5.56 11.10
N LEU A 36 2.85 -5.98 11.05
CA LEU A 36 1.90 -5.69 12.13
C LEU A 36 2.26 -6.39 13.43
N GLU A 37 2.72 -7.64 13.37
CA GLU A 37 3.24 -8.36 14.52
C GLU A 37 4.37 -7.58 15.21
N ALA A 38 5.34 -7.12 14.43
CA ALA A 38 6.46 -6.34 14.96
C ALA A 38 6.01 -4.97 15.52
N LEU A 39 5.14 -4.26 14.80
CA LEU A 39 4.68 -2.93 15.19
C LEU A 39 3.82 -2.99 16.46
N LEU A 40 2.79 -3.83 16.48
CA LEU A 40 1.86 -3.94 17.59
C LEU A 40 2.50 -4.66 18.80
N GLY A 41 3.38 -5.64 18.56
CA GLY A 41 4.16 -6.29 19.62
C GLY A 41 5.05 -5.29 20.36
N ASN A 42 5.68 -4.36 19.65
CA ASN A 42 6.48 -3.28 20.26
C ASN A 42 5.63 -2.26 21.02
N LEU A 43 4.32 -2.19 20.77
CA LEU A 43 3.36 -1.42 21.57
C LEU A 43 2.85 -2.19 22.80
N GLY A 44 3.31 -3.43 23.02
CA GLY A 44 2.89 -4.29 24.13
C GLY A 44 1.55 -4.98 23.90
N ALA A 45 1.04 -5.04 22.66
CA ALA A 45 -0.19 -5.74 22.35
C ALA A 45 0.04 -7.26 22.33
N GLU A 46 -0.82 -8.01 23.02
CA GLU A 46 -0.92 -9.45 22.82
C GLU A 46 -1.71 -9.74 21.54
N LEU A 47 -1.02 -10.24 20.53
CA LEU A 47 -1.57 -10.51 19.22
C LEU A 47 -1.91 -12.00 19.07
N ASP A 48 -3.08 -12.25 18.53
CA ASP A 48 -3.49 -13.54 17.98
C ASP A 48 -3.89 -13.35 16.51
N ASP A 49 -4.06 -14.46 15.80
CA ASP A 49 -4.39 -14.43 14.38
C ASP A 49 -5.69 -13.66 14.09
N SER A 50 -6.69 -13.76 14.97
CA SER A 50 -7.97 -13.05 14.78
C SER A 50 -7.80 -11.53 14.88
N LYS A 51 -6.98 -11.05 15.80
CA LYS A 51 -6.72 -9.61 15.95
C LYS A 51 -5.94 -9.08 14.75
N ILE A 52 -4.93 -9.82 14.30
CA ILE A 52 -4.17 -9.43 13.11
C ILE A 52 -5.12 -9.40 11.90
N ASP A 53 -5.91 -10.44 11.69
CA ASP A 53 -6.85 -10.53 10.57
C ASP A 53 -7.90 -9.42 10.59
N ALA A 54 -8.29 -8.90 11.76
CA ALA A 54 -9.18 -7.73 11.85
C ALA A 54 -8.54 -6.46 11.24
N PHE A 55 -7.22 -6.30 11.35
CA PHE A 55 -6.50 -5.16 10.76
C PHE A 55 -6.27 -5.29 9.26
N ILE A 56 -6.21 -6.52 8.71
CA ILE A 56 -5.83 -6.80 7.32
C ILE A 56 -6.86 -7.65 6.56
N GLY A 57 -8.08 -7.72 7.07
CA GLY A 57 -9.16 -8.54 6.51
C GLY A 57 -9.56 -8.07 5.12
N LYS A 58 -9.75 -6.75 4.95
CA LYS A 58 -10.05 -6.14 3.65
C LYS A 58 -8.78 -5.89 2.85
N LYS A 59 -8.72 -6.45 1.65
CA LYS A 59 -7.55 -6.38 0.77
C LYS A 59 -7.92 -5.72 -0.55
N MET A 60 -7.04 -4.85 -1.04
CA MET A 60 -7.20 -4.17 -2.32
C MET A 60 -5.84 -3.99 -2.98
N VAL A 61 -5.81 -4.18 -4.30
CA VAL A 61 -4.63 -3.92 -5.14
C VAL A 61 -4.99 -2.90 -6.20
N ASN A 62 -4.19 -1.86 -6.34
CA ASN A 62 -4.31 -0.86 -7.41
C ASN A 62 -3.08 -0.96 -8.33
N MET A 63 -3.34 -1.02 -9.63
CA MET A 63 -2.31 -1.00 -10.66
C MET A 63 -2.40 0.36 -11.33
N ASN A 64 -1.59 1.31 -10.85
CA ASN A 64 -1.64 2.69 -11.31
C ASN A 64 -0.72 2.86 -12.52
N PHE A 65 -1.22 3.53 -13.56
CA PHE A 65 -0.44 3.90 -14.73
C PHE A 65 -0.45 5.42 -14.90
N TYR A 66 0.74 6.02 -14.80
CA TYR A 66 0.93 7.46 -14.95
C TYR A 66 1.65 7.71 -16.28
N PRO A 67 0.93 8.10 -17.35
CA PRO A 67 1.56 8.39 -18.64
C PRO A 67 2.44 9.64 -18.55
N ALA A 68 3.38 9.78 -19.49
CA ALA A 68 4.21 10.98 -19.61
C ALA A 68 3.32 12.24 -19.78
N CYS A 69 3.54 13.23 -18.93
CA CYS A 69 2.79 14.49 -18.95
C CYS A 69 3.61 15.57 -19.65
N PRO A 70 3.04 16.30 -20.64
CA PRO A 70 3.76 17.37 -21.33
C PRO A 70 4.00 18.60 -20.44
N ASN A 71 3.15 18.84 -19.44
CA ASN A 71 3.25 19.98 -18.52
C ASN A 71 3.15 19.48 -17.06
N PRO A 72 4.18 18.77 -16.54
CA PRO A 72 4.12 18.13 -15.23
C PRO A 72 3.96 19.11 -14.07
N GLU A 73 4.35 20.38 -14.25
CA GLU A 73 4.22 21.43 -13.23
C GLU A 73 2.76 21.87 -12.98
N LEU A 74 1.84 21.53 -13.88
CA LEU A 74 0.43 21.98 -13.84
C LEU A 74 -0.53 20.91 -13.32
N THR A 75 -0.05 19.68 -13.11
CA THR A 75 -0.88 18.56 -12.66
C THR A 75 -0.08 17.60 -11.79
N ILE A 76 -0.75 16.65 -11.16
CA ILE A 76 -0.14 15.64 -10.29
C ILE A 76 -0.77 14.29 -10.56
N GLY A 77 0.01 13.21 -10.38
CA GLY A 77 -0.51 11.85 -10.52
C GLY A 77 -1.56 11.53 -9.46
N VAL A 78 -1.28 11.84 -8.20
CA VAL A 78 -2.22 11.72 -7.07
C VAL A 78 -2.09 12.95 -6.17
N GLY A 79 -3.24 13.45 -5.71
CA GLY A 79 -3.32 14.58 -4.77
C GLY A 79 -2.68 14.30 -3.41
N CYS A 80 -2.40 15.37 -2.66
CA CYS A 80 -2.01 15.26 -1.26
C CYS A 80 -3.13 14.58 -0.45
N HIS A 81 -2.83 13.45 0.19
CA HIS A 81 -3.78 12.70 1.01
C HIS A 81 -3.06 11.87 2.07
N SER A 82 -3.85 11.34 3.00
CA SER A 82 -3.45 10.24 3.87
C SER A 82 -4.30 9.03 3.52
N ASP A 83 -3.69 7.86 3.51
CA ASP A 83 -4.42 6.62 3.26
C ASP A 83 -5.38 6.31 4.41
N MET A 84 -6.54 5.74 4.04
CA MET A 84 -7.52 5.20 4.99
C MET A 84 -7.25 3.73 5.35
N SER A 85 -6.22 3.12 4.76
CA SER A 85 -5.81 1.74 5.02
C SER A 85 -5.06 1.63 6.35
N THR A 86 -5.02 0.43 6.93
CA THR A 86 -4.15 0.16 8.08
C THR A 86 -2.68 0.31 7.70
N LEU A 87 -2.28 -0.32 6.59
CA LEU A 87 -0.96 -0.22 5.98
C LEU A 87 -1.12 -0.30 4.45
N THR A 88 -0.32 0.47 3.73
CA THR A 88 -0.20 0.39 2.26
C THR A 88 1.19 -0.10 1.91
N ILE A 89 1.26 -1.12 1.05
CA ILE A 89 2.52 -1.61 0.47
C ILE A 89 2.58 -1.12 -0.96
N LEU A 90 3.54 -0.23 -1.22
CA LEU A 90 3.75 0.38 -2.53
C LEU A 90 4.98 -0.23 -3.20
N LEU A 91 4.77 -0.76 -4.40
CA LEU A 91 5.84 -1.18 -5.31
C LEU A 91 5.94 -0.16 -6.44
N GLN A 92 7.10 0.51 -6.55
CA GLN A 92 7.36 1.50 -7.60
C GLN A 92 8.19 0.90 -8.74
N ASP A 93 8.10 1.52 -9.91
CA ASP A 93 9.00 1.25 -11.02
C ASP A 93 10.36 1.93 -10.81
N GLY A 94 11.24 1.89 -11.82
CA GLY A 94 12.55 2.52 -11.75
C GLY A 94 12.53 4.06 -11.79
N ILE A 95 11.37 4.68 -12.06
CA ILE A 95 11.23 6.14 -12.15
C ILE A 95 10.75 6.71 -10.81
N GLY A 96 9.76 6.10 -10.19
CA GLY A 96 9.21 6.53 -8.90
C GLY A 96 8.20 7.69 -9.03
N GLY A 97 8.36 8.74 -8.21
CA GLY A 97 7.44 9.90 -8.19
C GLY A 97 6.52 9.98 -6.96
N LEU A 98 6.78 9.17 -5.93
CA LEU A 98 6.15 9.36 -4.62
C LEU A 98 6.76 10.58 -3.94
N TYR A 99 5.91 11.41 -3.34
CA TYR A 99 6.33 12.51 -2.46
C TYR A 99 5.58 12.43 -1.14
N VAL A 100 6.31 12.45 -0.03
CA VAL A 100 5.77 12.35 1.32
C VAL A 100 6.09 13.62 2.11
N LYS A 101 5.07 14.19 2.77
CA LYS A 101 5.26 15.35 3.64
C LYS A 101 5.86 14.92 4.98
N VAL A 102 7.03 15.45 5.32
CA VAL A 102 7.67 15.16 6.62
C VAL A 102 6.95 15.94 7.74
N PRO A 103 6.48 15.28 8.82
CA PRO A 103 5.85 15.95 9.96
C PRO A 103 6.83 16.91 10.67
N GLN A 104 6.29 17.97 11.29
CA GLN A 104 7.10 19.03 11.94
C GLN A 104 7.80 18.58 13.23
N ASP A 105 7.27 17.55 13.90
CA ASP A 105 7.66 17.16 15.26
C ASP A 105 8.67 16.00 15.31
N VAL A 106 9.05 15.44 14.16
CA VAL A 106 10.11 14.42 14.10
C VAL A 106 11.44 15.14 13.98
N ASN A 107 12.41 14.79 14.82
CA ASN A 107 13.76 15.39 14.85
C ASN A 107 14.58 14.92 13.63
N MET A 108 14.13 15.28 12.43
CA MET A 108 14.83 15.11 11.17
C MET A 108 15.19 16.49 10.62
N GLU A 109 16.40 16.63 10.08
CA GLU A 109 16.97 17.89 9.59
C GLU A 109 16.19 18.56 8.43
N LYS A 110 15.09 17.93 7.97
CA LYS A 110 14.27 18.31 6.81
C LYS A 110 12.81 18.59 7.18
N LYS A 111 12.61 19.52 8.11
CA LYS A 111 11.28 19.89 8.64
C LYS A 111 10.38 20.49 7.55
N GLY A 112 9.15 19.98 7.41
CA GLY A 112 8.14 20.52 6.48
C GLY A 112 8.51 20.39 5.00
N GLN A 113 9.56 19.64 4.68
CA GLN A 113 9.97 19.34 3.32
C GLN A 113 9.23 18.11 2.80
N TRP A 114 9.06 18.06 1.49
CA TRP A 114 8.59 16.86 0.79
C TRP A 114 9.81 16.00 0.48
N VAL A 115 9.73 14.71 0.79
CA VAL A 115 10.78 13.71 0.50
C VAL A 115 10.26 12.62 -0.42
#